data_AF-A0A952KFF4-F1
#
_entry.id   AF-A0A952KFF4-F1
#
_cell.length_a   1.000
_cell.length_b   1.000
_cell.length_c   1.000
_cell.angle_alpha   90.00
_cell.angle_beta   90.00
_cell.angle_gamma   90.00
#
_symmetry.space_group_name_H-M   'P 1'
#
loop_
_entity.id
_entity.type
_entity.pdbx_description
1 polymer ?
#
loop_
_entity_poly.entity_id
_entity_poly.type
_entity_poly.pdbx_seq_one_letter_code
_entity_poly.pdbx_strand_id
1 'polypeptide(L)'
;MKLFPYGHATHPQWQMAAGLVLAQLRAYLALPGYAKSPTLALLYITDHYAPHAQDILDHLSAELPDITDWSGTVGVGIASNNVEYFDEPALTVMLCELPHDQYRVFSGVSPLPPASSGRFKAHTALVHADATTPDVAELIDEMAQRTGSGYVFGGLASSRSGTVQFALSGHGNVKGQGAASGVFSGGLSGVAFGQGAALMSRITQGCRPVSQDHEITACESNVVTELDGKPALDVMLADLDVSLDEPREALA
;
A
#
# COMPACT_ATOMS: atom_id res chain seq x y z
N MET A 1 18.65 -16.95 1.20
CA MET A 1 18.00 -15.79 0.58
C MET A 1 18.28 -14.58 1.46
N LYS A 2 18.66 -13.43 0.90
CA LYS A 2 18.84 -12.21 1.70
C LYS A 2 17.49 -11.59 2.02
N LEU A 3 17.36 -10.96 3.18
CA LEU A 3 16.15 -10.23 3.58
C LEU A 3 16.20 -8.79 3.07
N PHE A 4 15.03 -8.17 2.92
CA PHE A 4 14.94 -6.74 2.59
C PHE A 4 15.05 -5.90 3.87
N PRO A 5 15.94 -4.88 3.91
CA PRO A 5 15.97 -3.91 5.00
C PRO A 5 14.61 -3.24 5.14
N TYR A 6 14.18 -3.04 6.38
CA TYR A 6 12.93 -2.33 6.66
C TYR A 6 13.10 -1.46 7.90
N GLY A 7 12.26 -0.44 8.03
CA GLY A 7 12.25 0.41 9.22
C GLY A 7 10.88 1.03 9.37
N HIS A 8 10.43 1.17 10.61
CA HIS A 8 9.15 1.80 10.93
C HIS A 8 9.28 2.61 12.21
N ALA A 9 8.51 3.68 12.32
CA ALA A 9 8.49 4.51 13.51
C ALA A 9 7.18 5.28 13.63
N THR A 10 6.82 5.58 14.87
CA THR A 10 5.75 6.51 15.24
C THR A 10 6.36 7.72 15.95
N HIS A 11 5.94 8.93 15.57
CA HIS A 11 6.32 10.16 16.25
C HIS A 11 5.43 11.35 15.81
N PRO A 12 5.05 12.28 16.69
CA PRO A 12 4.26 13.46 16.29
C PRO A 12 4.90 14.34 15.20
N GLN A 13 6.24 14.40 15.19
CA GLN A 13 7.04 15.10 14.17
C GLN A 13 7.62 14.09 13.18
N TRP A 14 7.27 14.22 11.90
CA TRP A 14 7.68 13.28 10.85
C TRP A 14 9.20 13.18 10.69
N GLN A 15 9.94 14.26 10.93
CA GLN A 15 11.41 14.28 10.80
C GLN A 15 12.07 13.31 11.78
N MET A 16 11.54 13.22 13.00
CA MET A 16 12.05 12.30 14.01
C MET A 16 11.69 10.85 13.66
N ALA A 17 10.47 10.58 13.19
CA ALA A 17 10.08 9.26 12.71
C ALA A 17 10.96 8.82 11.52
N ALA A 18 11.19 9.70 10.55
CA ALA A 18 12.09 9.44 9.42
C ALA A 18 13.52 9.16 9.89
N GLY A 19 14.06 9.93 10.84
CA GLY A 19 15.36 9.69 11.45
C GLY A 19 15.47 8.31 12.13
N LEU A 20 14.44 7.90 12.86
CA LEU A 20 14.36 6.57 13.50
C LEU A 20 14.30 5.44 12.46
N VAL A 21 13.55 5.62 11.37
CA VAL A 21 13.49 4.66 10.25
C VAL A 21 14.85 4.57 9.55
N LEU A 22 15.48 5.69 9.24
CA LEU A 22 16.81 5.72 8.61
C LEU A 22 17.88 5.02 9.47
N ALA A 23 17.84 5.19 10.80
CA ALA A 23 18.73 4.49 11.71
C ALA A 23 18.55 2.96 11.63
N GLN A 24 17.30 2.48 11.60
CA GLN A 24 16.99 1.06 11.43
C GLN A 24 17.46 0.53 10.06
N LEU A 25 17.17 1.25 8.98
CA LEU A 25 17.57 0.86 7.63
C LEU A 25 19.10 0.74 7.50
N ARG A 26 19.84 1.72 8.02
CA ARG A 26 21.32 1.71 8.04
C ARG A 26 21.86 0.52 8.85
N ALA A 27 21.23 0.21 9.98
CA ALA A 27 21.61 -0.95 10.78
C ALA A 27 21.41 -2.27 10.00
N TYR A 28 20.26 -2.45 9.33
CA TYR A 28 20.02 -3.64 8.52
C TYR A 28 20.94 -3.75 7.31
N LEU A 29 21.21 -2.66 6.60
CA LEU A 29 22.13 -2.63 5.45
C LEU A 29 23.57 -3.06 5.84
N ALA A 30 23.97 -2.87 7.10
CA ALA A 30 25.26 -3.33 7.61
C ALA A 30 25.30 -4.84 7.93
N LEU A 31 24.15 -5.51 8.03
CA LEU A 31 24.06 -6.92 8.43
C LEU A 31 24.23 -7.87 7.23
N PRO A 32 25.01 -8.96 7.35
CA PRO A 32 25.23 -9.92 6.26
C PRO A 32 23.97 -10.60 5.71
N GLY A 33 22.92 -10.71 6.54
CA GLY A 33 21.66 -11.37 6.20
C GLY A 33 20.72 -10.56 5.30
N TYR A 34 21.04 -9.28 5.04
CA TYR A 34 20.18 -8.36 4.32
C TYR A 34 20.74 -7.97 2.95
N ALA A 35 19.85 -7.47 2.09
CA ALA A 35 20.19 -6.85 0.82
C ALA A 35 21.25 -5.75 1.01
N LYS A 36 22.16 -5.64 0.05
CA LYS A 36 23.31 -4.71 0.11
C LYS A 36 23.18 -3.54 -0.85
N SER A 37 22.44 -3.72 -1.93
CA SER A 37 22.28 -2.70 -2.97
C SER A 37 20.82 -2.64 -3.43
N PRO A 38 19.87 -2.38 -2.51
CA PRO A 38 18.49 -2.12 -2.92
C PRO A 38 18.43 -0.83 -3.76
N THR A 39 17.49 -0.79 -4.69
CA THR A 39 17.27 0.39 -5.56
C THR A 39 15.81 0.85 -5.55
N LEU A 40 14.90 0.03 -5.04
CA LEU A 40 13.48 0.32 -4.89
C LEU A 40 13.12 0.44 -3.40
N ALA A 41 12.41 1.50 -3.02
CA ALA A 41 11.77 1.61 -1.72
C ALA A 41 10.25 1.53 -1.83
N LEU A 42 9.65 0.76 -0.91
CA LEU A 42 8.22 0.85 -0.62
C LEU A 42 8.03 1.72 0.62
N LEU A 43 7.33 2.86 0.47
CA LEU A 43 7.06 3.83 1.53
C LEU A 43 5.55 3.89 1.81
N TYR A 44 5.16 3.56 3.03
CA TYR A 44 3.78 3.75 3.49
C TYR A 44 3.75 4.67 4.71
N ILE A 45 2.78 5.56 4.72
CA ILE A 45 2.56 6.51 5.82
C ILE A 45 1.13 6.38 6.34
N THR A 46 0.93 6.70 7.61
CA THR A 46 -0.41 6.97 8.13
C THR A 46 -0.92 8.32 7.62
N ASP A 47 -2.22 8.49 7.51
CA ASP A 47 -2.90 9.72 7.07
C ASP A 47 -2.51 11.00 7.82
N HIS A 48 -2.04 10.89 9.06
CA HIS A 48 -1.46 11.99 9.84
C HIS A 48 -0.26 12.67 9.15
N TYR A 49 0.48 11.94 8.31
CA TYR A 49 1.62 12.45 7.56
C TYR A 49 1.28 12.85 6.13
N ALA A 50 0.03 12.69 5.66
CA ALA A 50 -0.37 13.06 4.31
C ALA A 50 -0.02 14.51 3.93
N PRO A 51 -0.18 15.52 4.82
CA PRO A 51 0.22 16.90 4.51
C PRO A 51 1.73 17.10 4.30
N HIS A 52 2.55 16.15 4.78
CA HIS A 52 4.01 16.19 4.71
C HIS A 52 4.60 15.15 3.74
N ALA A 53 3.76 14.48 2.95
CA ALA A 53 4.18 13.36 2.11
C ALA A 53 5.36 13.72 1.18
N GLN A 54 5.31 14.90 0.55
CA GLN A 54 6.38 15.34 -0.33
C GLN A 54 7.67 15.61 0.43
N ASP A 55 7.61 16.31 1.57
CA ASP A 55 8.77 16.59 2.41
C ASP A 55 9.42 15.30 2.94
N ILE A 56 8.60 14.30 3.31
CA ILE A 56 9.05 12.98 3.75
C ILE A 56 9.78 12.26 2.61
N LEU A 57 9.18 12.22 1.41
CA LEU A 57 9.79 11.59 0.25
C LEU A 57 11.13 12.24 -0.10
N ASP A 58 11.18 13.57 -0.13
CA ASP A 58 12.38 14.32 -0.46
C ASP A 58 13.49 14.10 0.58
N HIS A 59 13.14 14.13 1.87
CA HIS A 59 14.09 13.87 2.94
C HIS A 59 14.66 12.45 2.90
N LEU A 60 13.81 11.44 2.75
CA LEU A 60 14.25 10.04 2.67
C LEU A 60 15.08 9.78 1.40
N SER A 61 14.70 10.36 0.26
CA SER A 61 15.45 10.25 -0.99
C SER A 61 16.83 10.91 -0.89
N ALA A 62 16.93 12.06 -0.22
CA ALA A 62 18.21 12.73 0.02
C ALA A 62 19.14 11.91 0.95
N GLU A 63 18.59 11.26 1.97
CA GLU A 63 19.34 10.45 2.94
C GLU A 63 19.69 9.04 2.42
N LEU A 64 19.04 8.60 1.33
CA LEU A 64 19.21 7.29 0.68
C LEU A 64 19.41 7.44 -0.84
N PRO A 65 20.51 8.08 -1.30
CA PRO A 65 20.70 8.43 -2.72
C PRO A 65 20.84 7.21 -3.66
N ASP A 66 21.17 6.03 -3.13
CA ASP A 66 21.24 4.79 -3.89
C ASP A 66 19.84 4.21 -4.21
N ILE A 67 18.79 4.71 -3.56
CA ILE A 67 17.40 4.34 -3.83
C ILE A 67 16.85 5.26 -4.90
N THR A 68 16.82 4.75 -6.13
CA THR A 68 16.41 5.50 -7.32
C THR A 68 14.90 5.50 -7.54
N ASP A 69 14.19 4.54 -6.98
CA ASP A 69 12.77 4.33 -7.26
C ASP A 69 11.98 4.20 -5.95
N TRP A 70 10.84 4.88 -5.87
CA TRP A 70 9.97 4.90 -4.70
C TRP A 70 8.53 4.63 -5.12
N SER A 71 7.85 3.78 -4.35
CA SER A 71 6.42 3.52 -4.55
C SER A 71 5.71 3.32 -3.21
N GLY A 72 4.42 3.58 -3.15
CA GLY A 72 3.63 3.35 -1.94
C GLY A 72 2.46 4.32 -1.84
N THR A 73 1.83 4.36 -0.67
CA THR A 73 0.66 5.23 -0.48
C THR A 73 0.39 5.50 1.00
N VAL A 74 -0.60 6.35 1.24
CA VAL A 74 -1.17 6.63 2.55
C VAL A 74 -2.21 5.58 2.95
N GLY A 75 -2.26 5.24 4.23
CA GLY A 75 -3.32 4.44 4.87
C GLY A 75 -3.83 5.10 6.15
N VAL A 76 -5.02 4.71 6.62
CA VAL A 76 -5.52 5.07 7.96
C VAL A 76 -4.68 4.44 9.09
N GLY A 77 -3.97 3.36 8.75
CA GLY A 77 -2.97 2.72 9.58
C GLY A 77 -1.96 1.99 8.71
N ILE A 78 -0.83 1.62 9.30
CA ILE A 78 0.22 0.84 8.66
C ILE A 78 0.62 -0.34 9.55
N ALA A 79 0.92 -1.46 8.92
CA ALA A 79 1.51 -2.61 9.58
C ALA A 79 2.99 -2.71 9.20
N SER A 80 3.83 -2.94 10.19
CA SER A 80 5.22 -3.34 10.01
C SER A 80 5.49 -4.45 11.00
N ASN A 81 6.30 -5.45 10.65
CA ASN A 81 6.52 -6.67 11.44
C ASN A 81 6.12 -6.62 12.94
N ASN A 82 5.23 -7.49 13.41
CA ASN A 82 4.76 -7.57 14.80
C ASN A 82 4.17 -6.28 15.41
N VAL A 83 3.95 -5.20 14.65
CA VAL A 83 3.36 -3.95 15.13
C VAL A 83 2.38 -3.35 14.11
N GLU A 84 1.30 -2.77 14.62
CA GLU A 84 0.33 -2.02 13.83
C GLU A 84 0.24 -0.62 14.42
N TYR A 85 0.27 0.39 13.55
CA TYR A 85 0.09 1.79 13.91
C TYR A 85 -1.24 2.24 13.32
N PHE A 86 -2.19 2.53 14.19
CA PHE A 86 -3.52 2.99 13.82
C PHE A 86 -3.87 4.20 14.68
N ASP A 87 -4.52 5.21 14.09
CA ASP A 87 -4.86 6.47 14.77
C ASP A 87 -3.66 7.23 15.38
N GLU A 88 -2.47 7.03 14.82
CA GLU A 88 -1.25 7.70 15.25
C GLU A 88 -0.31 8.02 14.08
N PRO A 89 0.54 9.05 14.18
CA PRO A 89 1.48 9.43 13.14
C PRO A 89 2.64 8.43 13.01
N ALA A 90 2.66 7.65 11.94
CA ALA A 90 3.69 6.66 11.67
C ALA A 90 4.06 6.54 10.18
N LEU A 91 5.25 6.02 9.93
CA LEU A 91 5.71 5.61 8.59
C LEU A 91 6.49 4.31 8.63
N THR A 92 6.48 3.57 7.52
CA THR A 92 7.27 2.36 7.30
C THR A 92 7.91 2.39 5.91
N VAL A 93 9.15 1.92 5.84
CA VAL A 93 9.93 1.81 4.61
C VAL A 93 10.48 0.40 4.50
N MET A 94 10.40 -0.20 3.31
CA MET A 94 11.11 -1.44 2.96
C MET A 94 11.96 -1.22 1.71
N LEU A 95 13.23 -1.66 1.75
CA LEU A 95 14.19 -1.51 0.66
C LEU A 95 14.36 -2.84 -0.09
N CYS A 96 13.97 -2.85 -1.36
CA CYS A 96 13.94 -4.02 -2.22
C CYS A 96 15.18 -4.06 -3.14
N GLU A 97 15.96 -5.14 -3.06
CA GLU A 97 17.00 -5.47 -4.04
C GLU A 97 16.42 -6.41 -5.09
N LEU A 98 15.97 -5.79 -6.19
CA LEU A 98 15.45 -6.47 -7.37
C LEU A 98 16.35 -6.14 -8.57
N PRO A 99 16.49 -7.05 -9.55
CA PRO A 99 17.20 -6.70 -10.78
C PRO A 99 16.54 -5.50 -11.46
N HIS A 100 17.35 -4.49 -11.83
CA HIS A 100 16.87 -3.22 -12.39
C HIS A 100 16.06 -3.37 -13.69
N ASP A 101 16.20 -4.49 -14.41
CA ASP A 101 15.44 -4.82 -15.61
C ASP A 101 14.13 -5.57 -15.31
N GLN A 102 13.89 -5.93 -14.04
CA GLN A 102 12.74 -6.74 -13.60
C GLN A 102 11.67 -5.95 -12.85
N TYR A 103 11.81 -4.63 -12.69
CA TYR A 103 10.72 -3.80 -12.17
C TYR A 103 10.65 -2.41 -12.84
N ARG A 104 9.48 -1.78 -12.84
CA ARG A 104 9.29 -0.39 -13.23
C ARG A 104 8.28 0.28 -12.31
N VAL A 105 8.64 1.41 -11.70
CA VAL A 105 7.68 2.30 -11.04
C VAL A 105 6.86 3.03 -12.09
N PHE A 106 5.57 3.18 -11.84
CA PHE A 106 4.65 3.85 -12.75
C PHE A 106 3.68 4.77 -12.01
N SER A 107 3.12 5.71 -12.76
CA SER A 107 2.07 6.62 -12.33
C SER A 107 1.29 7.14 -13.53
N GLY A 108 0.26 7.96 -13.31
CA GLY A 108 -0.47 8.63 -14.39
C GLY A 108 0.41 9.49 -15.32
N VAL A 109 1.50 10.07 -14.81
CA VAL A 109 2.44 10.90 -15.59
C VAL A 109 3.65 10.14 -16.14
N SER A 110 3.83 8.88 -15.70
CA SER A 110 4.82 7.94 -16.22
C SER A 110 4.17 6.56 -16.37
N PRO A 111 3.28 6.39 -17.37
CA PRO A 111 2.48 5.18 -17.50
C PRO A 111 3.30 4.00 -17.99
N LEU A 112 2.87 2.79 -17.63
CA LEU A 112 3.49 1.58 -18.16
C LEU A 112 3.25 1.46 -19.66
N PRO A 113 4.30 1.20 -20.46
CA PRO A 113 4.14 0.93 -21.87
C PRO A 113 3.28 -0.34 -22.05
N PRO A 114 2.47 -0.41 -23.11
CA PRO A 114 1.71 -1.61 -23.43
C PRO A 114 2.61 -2.86 -23.50
N ALA A 115 2.08 -4.01 -23.07
CA ALA A 115 2.80 -5.29 -23.10
C ALA A 115 3.35 -5.67 -24.49
N SER A 116 2.72 -5.15 -25.54
CA SER A 116 3.07 -5.40 -26.95
C SER A 116 4.22 -4.54 -27.48
N SER A 117 4.58 -3.43 -26.82
CA SER A 117 5.49 -2.41 -27.39
C SER A 117 6.67 -2.03 -26.50
N GLY A 118 6.73 -2.49 -25.25
CA GLY A 118 7.82 -2.20 -24.31
C GLY A 118 9.00 -3.19 -24.36
N ARG A 119 10.23 -2.70 -24.11
CA ARG A 119 11.39 -3.59 -23.80
C ARG A 119 11.19 -4.32 -22.47
N PHE A 120 10.54 -3.65 -21.53
CA PHE A 120 10.09 -4.26 -20.27
C PHE A 120 8.70 -4.87 -20.47
N LYS A 121 8.56 -6.15 -20.13
CA LYS A 121 7.29 -6.86 -20.16
C LYS A 121 6.83 -7.11 -18.72
N ALA A 122 5.87 -6.31 -18.28
CA ALA A 122 5.24 -6.51 -16.98
C ALA A 122 4.55 -7.88 -16.95
N HIS A 123 4.90 -8.72 -15.98
CA HIS A 123 4.19 -9.95 -15.68
C HIS A 123 3.02 -9.70 -14.74
N THR A 124 3.21 -8.88 -13.70
CA THR A 124 2.19 -8.46 -12.72
C THR A 124 2.53 -7.05 -12.21
N ALA A 125 1.69 -6.46 -11.37
CA ALA A 125 1.96 -5.17 -10.73
C ALA A 125 1.40 -5.09 -9.31
N LEU A 126 2.16 -4.43 -8.43
CA LEU A 126 1.67 -3.82 -7.20
C LEU A 126 1.03 -2.48 -7.59
N VAL A 127 -0.25 -2.29 -7.27
CA VAL A 127 -1.06 -1.14 -7.65
C VAL A 127 -1.58 -0.44 -6.40
N HIS A 128 -1.30 0.85 -6.30
CA HIS A 128 -1.92 1.78 -5.37
C HIS A 128 -2.93 2.61 -6.15
N ALA A 129 -4.17 2.62 -5.70
CA ALA A 129 -5.27 3.29 -6.38
C ALA A 129 -5.97 4.26 -5.43
N ASP A 130 -6.34 5.44 -5.94
CA ASP A 130 -7.17 6.36 -5.17
C ASP A 130 -8.63 5.97 -5.37
N ALA A 131 -9.30 5.57 -4.29
CA ALA A 131 -10.68 5.09 -4.31
C ALA A 131 -11.69 6.15 -4.79
N THR A 132 -11.31 7.44 -4.76
CA THR A 132 -12.16 8.54 -5.25
C THR A 132 -12.03 8.76 -6.76
N THR A 133 -11.11 8.07 -7.43
CA THR A 133 -10.93 8.16 -8.88
C THR A 133 -12.18 7.62 -9.59
N PRO A 134 -12.77 8.38 -10.52
CA PRO A 134 -13.81 7.86 -11.40
C PRO A 134 -13.34 6.61 -12.12
N ASP A 135 -14.22 5.62 -12.24
CA ASP A 135 -13.98 4.39 -13.00
C ASP A 135 -12.73 3.62 -12.54
N VAL A 136 -12.34 3.73 -11.25
CA VAL A 136 -11.14 3.07 -10.69
C VAL A 136 -11.13 1.56 -10.96
N ALA A 137 -12.29 0.91 -10.96
CA ALA A 137 -12.41 -0.51 -11.28
C ALA A 137 -11.99 -0.81 -12.73
N GLU A 138 -12.42 0.03 -13.69
CA GLU A 138 -12.03 -0.09 -15.09
C GLU A 138 -10.55 0.19 -15.27
N LEU A 139 -10.01 1.21 -14.59
CA LEU A 139 -8.56 1.51 -14.61
C LEU A 139 -7.72 0.34 -14.08
N ILE A 140 -8.19 -0.36 -13.04
CA ILE A 140 -7.52 -1.55 -12.50
C ILE A 140 -7.57 -2.70 -13.51
N ASP A 141 -8.72 -2.92 -14.18
CA ASP A 141 -8.84 -3.94 -15.23
C ASP A 141 -7.94 -3.63 -16.43
N GLU A 142 -7.91 -2.37 -16.90
CA GLU A 142 -6.97 -1.94 -17.94
C GLU A 142 -5.51 -2.17 -17.54
N MET A 143 -5.17 -1.91 -16.27
CA MET A 143 -3.84 -2.19 -15.76
C MET A 143 -3.55 -3.69 -15.78
N ALA A 144 -4.50 -4.53 -15.36
CA ALA A 144 -4.36 -5.98 -15.44
C ALA A 144 -4.09 -6.46 -16.88
N GLN A 145 -4.82 -5.91 -17.87
CA GLN A 145 -4.64 -6.20 -19.30
C GLN A 145 -3.26 -5.76 -19.85
N ARG A 146 -2.59 -4.80 -19.20
CA ARG A 146 -1.21 -4.39 -19.54
C ARG A 146 -0.15 -5.35 -19.00
N THR A 147 -0.52 -6.33 -18.19
CA THR A 147 0.38 -7.34 -17.64
C THR A 147 0.25 -8.68 -18.36
N GLY A 148 1.33 -9.43 -18.46
CA GLY A 148 1.34 -10.74 -19.10
C GLY A 148 0.56 -11.83 -18.35
N SER A 149 0.28 -11.66 -17.05
CA SER A 149 -0.52 -12.61 -16.27
C SER A 149 -2.01 -12.27 -16.23
N GLY A 150 -2.40 -11.03 -16.55
CA GLY A 150 -3.74 -10.52 -16.27
C GLY A 150 -4.03 -10.35 -14.77
N TYR A 151 -3.01 -10.46 -13.91
CA TYR A 151 -3.14 -10.38 -12.46
C TYR A 151 -2.38 -9.17 -11.92
N VAL A 152 -3.08 -8.37 -11.11
CA VAL A 152 -2.52 -7.26 -10.31
C VAL A 152 -2.95 -7.42 -8.86
N PHE A 153 -2.19 -6.81 -7.95
CA PHE A 153 -2.45 -6.82 -6.52
C PHE A 153 -2.08 -5.47 -5.92
N GLY A 154 -2.50 -5.20 -4.69
CA GLY A 154 -2.16 -3.97 -4.00
C GLY A 154 -3.31 -3.48 -3.13
N GLY A 155 -3.55 -2.18 -3.11
CA GLY A 155 -4.53 -1.60 -2.20
C GLY A 155 -5.11 -0.27 -2.70
N LEU A 156 -6.33 0.00 -2.24
CA LEU A 156 -6.93 1.32 -2.31
C LEU A 156 -6.31 2.18 -1.19
N ALA A 157 -5.80 3.34 -1.57
CA ALA A 157 -5.32 4.34 -0.64
C ALA A 157 -6.50 4.82 0.23
N SER A 158 -6.26 4.94 1.54
CA SER A 158 -7.31 5.28 2.51
C SER A 158 -6.79 6.34 3.47
N SER A 159 -7.57 7.40 3.66
CA SER A 159 -7.18 8.54 4.48
C SER A 159 -8.43 9.28 4.94
N ARG A 160 -8.38 9.83 6.16
CA ARG A 160 -9.42 10.74 6.69
C ARG A 160 -9.30 12.18 6.15
N SER A 161 -8.21 12.48 5.45
CA SER A 161 -7.93 13.82 4.91
C SER A 161 -7.53 13.75 3.44
N GLY A 162 -6.23 13.79 3.14
CA GLY A 162 -5.69 13.70 1.79
C GLY A 162 -5.29 12.27 1.40
N THR A 163 -5.72 11.83 0.23
CA THR A 163 -5.28 10.57 -0.39
C THR A 163 -4.10 10.85 -1.32
N VAL A 164 -2.94 10.28 -0.97
CA VAL A 164 -1.69 10.46 -1.72
C VAL A 164 -1.02 9.14 -2.05
N GLN A 165 -0.33 9.11 -3.16
CA GLN A 165 0.46 7.99 -3.64
C GLN A 165 1.88 8.43 -3.94
N PHE A 166 2.85 7.56 -3.68
CA PHE A 166 4.25 7.77 -4.01
C PHE A 166 4.59 7.03 -5.30
N ALA A 167 5.23 7.72 -6.24
CA ALA A 167 5.79 7.13 -7.45
C ALA A 167 6.93 7.99 -7.99
N LEU A 168 8.14 7.75 -7.50
CA LEU A 168 9.35 8.38 -8.04
C LEU A 168 10.15 7.32 -8.80
N SER A 169 10.65 7.67 -9.98
CA SER A 169 11.57 6.80 -10.71
C SER A 169 12.79 7.57 -11.21
N GLY A 170 13.96 6.97 -11.03
CA GLY A 170 15.23 7.47 -11.58
C GLY A 170 15.26 7.47 -13.11
N HIS A 171 14.31 6.81 -13.78
CA HIS A 171 14.12 6.89 -15.22
C HIS A 171 13.45 8.19 -15.69
N GLY A 172 12.96 9.01 -14.75
CA GLY A 172 12.30 10.29 -15.01
C GLY A 172 10.85 10.16 -15.48
N ASN A 173 10.21 11.31 -15.65
CA ASN A 173 8.83 11.43 -16.10
C ASN A 173 8.73 11.57 -17.63
N VAL A 174 7.51 11.45 -18.17
CA VAL A 174 7.24 11.76 -19.58
C VAL A 174 7.69 13.19 -19.91
N LYS A 175 8.19 13.42 -21.13
CA LYS A 175 8.64 14.75 -21.59
C LYS A 175 7.53 15.80 -21.38
N GLY A 176 7.89 16.90 -20.71
CA GLY A 176 6.94 17.97 -20.33
C GLY A 176 6.40 17.85 -18.90
N GLN A 177 6.65 16.72 -18.21
CA GLN A 177 6.29 16.48 -16.80
C GLN A 177 7.52 16.38 -15.89
N GLY A 178 8.66 16.96 -16.30
CA GLY A 178 9.93 16.90 -15.55
C GLY A 178 9.90 17.61 -14.18
N ALA A 179 8.88 18.45 -13.94
CA ALA A 179 8.64 19.10 -12.66
C ALA A 179 7.65 18.33 -11.77
N ALA A 180 7.10 17.20 -12.23
CA ALA A 180 6.14 16.45 -11.43
C ALA A 180 6.82 15.86 -10.19
N SER A 181 6.21 16.16 -9.03
CA SER A 181 6.57 15.66 -7.72
C SER A 181 6.40 14.14 -7.66
N GLY A 182 7.21 13.45 -6.85
CA GLY A 182 7.06 12.00 -6.64
C GLY A 182 5.82 11.62 -5.82
N VAL A 183 5.00 12.60 -5.43
CA VAL A 183 3.71 12.43 -4.73
C VAL A 183 2.56 12.87 -5.65
N PHE A 184 1.55 12.02 -5.75
CA PHE A 184 0.37 12.19 -6.60
C PHE A 184 -0.93 11.98 -5.82
N SER A 185 -2.02 12.51 -6.35
CA SER A 185 -3.40 12.24 -5.89
C SER A 185 -4.25 11.87 -7.11
N GLY A 186 -5.24 10.98 -6.90
CA GLY A 186 -6.03 10.42 -7.98
C GLY A 186 -5.29 9.37 -8.83
N GLY A 187 -6.06 8.53 -9.53
CA GLY A 187 -5.54 7.55 -10.47
C GLY A 187 -4.83 6.37 -9.82
N LEU A 188 -3.90 5.80 -10.61
CA LEU A 188 -3.10 4.64 -10.24
C LEU A 188 -1.62 4.98 -10.25
N SER A 189 -0.90 4.37 -9.32
CA SER A 189 0.55 4.28 -9.32
C SER A 189 1.00 2.95 -8.74
N GLY A 190 2.29 2.65 -8.79
CA GLY A 190 2.79 1.42 -8.21
C GLY A 190 4.08 0.92 -8.83
N VAL A 191 4.28 -0.40 -8.76
CA VAL A 191 5.45 -1.09 -9.30
C VAL A 191 4.99 -2.25 -10.18
N ALA A 192 5.34 -2.23 -11.46
CA ALA A 192 5.23 -3.43 -12.30
C ALA A 192 6.47 -4.31 -12.17
N PHE A 193 6.25 -5.62 -12.22
CA PHE A 193 7.29 -6.63 -12.06
C PHE A 193 7.35 -7.53 -13.29
N GLY A 194 8.56 -7.79 -13.79
CA GLY A 194 8.82 -8.80 -14.81
C GLY A 194 8.83 -10.22 -14.23
N GLN A 195 8.86 -11.24 -15.09
CA GLN A 195 8.88 -12.65 -14.65
C GLN A 195 10.13 -13.04 -13.85
N GLY A 196 11.22 -12.30 -13.97
CA GLY A 196 12.46 -12.54 -13.22
C GLY A 196 12.42 -12.01 -11.78
N ALA A 197 11.41 -11.22 -11.41
CA ALA A 197 11.17 -10.88 -10.01
C ALA A 197 10.41 -12.03 -9.34
N ALA A 198 11.09 -12.77 -8.45
CA ALA A 198 10.47 -13.82 -7.67
C ALA A 198 9.48 -13.21 -6.65
N LEU A 199 8.20 -13.18 -7.01
CA LEU A 199 7.14 -12.54 -6.23
C LEU A 199 6.03 -13.54 -5.89
N MET A 200 5.59 -13.50 -4.63
CA MET A 200 4.40 -14.20 -4.17
C MET A 200 3.47 -13.19 -3.52
N SER A 201 2.30 -12.97 -4.13
CA SER A 201 1.25 -12.14 -3.57
C SER A 201 0.12 -13.01 -3.02
N ARG A 202 -0.39 -12.63 -1.85
CA ARG A 202 -1.56 -13.21 -1.20
C ARG A 202 -2.34 -12.10 -0.52
N ILE A 203 -3.66 -12.24 -0.49
CA ILE A 203 -4.52 -11.42 0.35
C ILE A 203 -4.56 -12.11 1.71
N THR A 204 -4.23 -11.37 2.75
CA THR A 204 -4.48 -11.77 4.13
C THR A 204 -5.46 -10.77 4.71
N GLN A 205 -6.51 -11.27 5.36
CA GLN A 205 -7.44 -10.44 6.11
C GLN A 205 -7.23 -10.73 7.59
N GLY A 206 -6.85 -9.71 8.35
CA GLY A 206 -6.92 -9.76 9.80
C GLY A 206 -8.33 -9.33 10.21
N CYS A 207 -9.02 -10.16 10.98
CA CYS A 207 -10.22 -9.76 11.69
C CYS A 207 -10.00 -10.02 13.19
N ARG A 208 -10.54 -9.14 14.02
CA ARG A 208 -10.79 -9.45 15.42
C ARG A 208 -12.25 -9.89 15.50
N PRO A 209 -12.54 -11.13 15.92
CA PRO A 209 -13.92 -11.55 16.16
C PRO A 209 -14.58 -10.58 17.14
N VAL A 210 -15.77 -10.10 16.76
CA VAL A 210 -16.60 -9.26 17.64
C VAL A 210 -17.27 -10.08 18.72
N SER A 211 -17.50 -11.37 18.44
CA SER A 211 -18.15 -12.33 19.33
C SER A 211 -17.53 -13.72 19.17
N GLN A 212 -18.20 -14.72 19.74
CA GLN A 212 -17.90 -16.12 19.51
C GLN A 212 -18.26 -16.54 18.08
N ASP A 213 -17.83 -17.74 17.68
CA ASP A 213 -18.23 -18.28 16.39
C ASP A 213 -19.74 -18.59 16.39
N HIS A 214 -20.42 -18.25 15.29
CA HIS A 214 -21.82 -18.56 15.05
C HIS A 214 -21.97 -19.46 13.81
N GLU A 215 -22.92 -20.40 13.85
CA GLU A 215 -23.24 -21.24 12.70
C GLU A 215 -24.22 -20.54 11.77
N ILE A 216 -23.90 -20.45 10.47
CA ILE A 216 -24.83 -19.97 9.46
C ILE A 216 -25.93 -21.01 9.25
N THR A 217 -27.13 -20.74 9.77
CA THR A 217 -28.27 -21.66 9.65
C THR A 217 -29.19 -21.33 8.46
N ALA A 218 -29.13 -20.09 7.95
CA ALA A 218 -29.81 -19.70 6.70
C ALA A 218 -29.12 -18.53 5.97
N CYS A 219 -29.19 -18.52 4.64
CA CYS A 219 -28.70 -17.43 3.80
C CYS A 219 -29.48 -17.33 2.47
N GLU A 220 -29.56 -16.11 1.93
CA GLU A 220 -30.05 -15.82 0.58
C GLU A 220 -28.94 -15.18 -0.27
N SER A 221 -28.44 -15.91 -1.27
CA SER A 221 -27.29 -15.49 -2.08
C SER A 221 -26.07 -15.12 -1.21
N ASN A 222 -25.66 -13.85 -1.19
CA ASN A 222 -24.54 -13.34 -0.40
C ASN A 222 -24.98 -12.65 0.91
N VAL A 223 -26.23 -12.85 1.34
CA VAL A 223 -26.80 -12.27 2.56
C VAL A 223 -27.10 -13.39 3.56
N VAL A 224 -26.43 -13.37 4.71
CA VAL A 224 -26.73 -14.27 5.83
C VAL A 224 -28.00 -13.80 6.52
N THR A 225 -29.01 -14.67 6.65
CA THR A 225 -30.33 -14.33 7.22
C THR A 225 -30.55 -14.93 8.60
N GLU A 226 -29.92 -16.07 8.91
CA GLU A 226 -29.94 -16.66 10.24
C GLU A 226 -28.58 -17.15 10.71
N LEU A 227 -28.33 -16.95 12.01
CA LEU A 227 -27.18 -17.45 12.78
C LEU A 227 -27.71 -18.21 14.00
N ASP A 228 -27.24 -19.44 14.22
CA ASP A 228 -27.68 -20.33 15.30
C ASP A 228 -29.21 -20.49 15.42
N GLY A 229 -29.93 -20.48 14.30
CA GLY A 229 -31.39 -20.58 14.24
C GLY A 229 -32.13 -19.31 14.70
N LYS A 230 -31.44 -18.17 14.77
CA LYS A 230 -32.01 -16.86 15.08
C LYS A 230 -31.77 -15.89 13.92
N PRO A 231 -32.60 -14.83 13.78
CA PRO A 231 -32.34 -13.78 12.80
C PRO A 231 -30.93 -13.20 12.94
N ALA A 232 -30.16 -13.17 11.84
CA ALA A 232 -28.76 -12.77 11.87
C ALA A 232 -28.55 -11.31 12.34
N LEU A 233 -29.51 -10.42 12.03
CA LEU A 233 -29.47 -9.03 12.48
C LEU A 233 -29.56 -8.93 14.01
N ASP A 234 -30.45 -9.71 14.63
CA ASP A 234 -30.63 -9.68 16.08
C ASP A 234 -29.40 -10.21 16.82
N VAL A 235 -28.77 -11.26 16.27
CA VAL A 235 -27.51 -11.82 16.78
C VAL A 235 -26.39 -10.77 16.67
N MET A 236 -26.24 -10.13 15.51
CA MET A 236 -25.23 -9.08 15.30
C MET A 236 -25.42 -7.89 16.26
N LEU A 237 -26.66 -7.41 16.45
CA LEU A 237 -26.95 -6.31 17.37
C LEU A 237 -26.62 -6.67 18.82
N ALA A 238 -26.98 -7.88 19.25
CA ALA A 238 -26.66 -8.37 20.59
C ALA A 238 -25.15 -8.52 20.82
N ASP A 239 -24.42 -9.03 19.82
CA ASP A 239 -22.98 -9.22 19.89
C ASP A 239 -22.20 -7.90 19.92
N LEU A 240 -22.71 -6.88 19.23
CA LEU A 240 -22.14 -5.53 19.22
C LEU A 240 -22.56 -4.70 20.43
N ASP A 241 -23.53 -5.16 21.23
CA ASP A 241 -24.18 -4.41 22.31
C ASP A 241 -24.81 -3.09 21.81
N VAL A 242 -25.51 -3.16 20.68
CA VAL A 242 -26.06 -2.01 19.96
C VAL A 242 -27.57 -2.14 19.77
N SER A 243 -28.32 -1.04 19.94
CA SER A 243 -29.75 -0.95 19.63
C SER A 243 -30.02 -0.09 18.38
N LEU A 244 -31.02 -0.49 17.59
CA LEU A 244 -31.51 0.31 16.46
C LEU A 244 -32.32 1.55 16.90
N ASP A 245 -32.79 1.58 18.14
CA ASP A 245 -33.54 2.72 18.69
C ASP A 245 -32.61 3.90 19.02
N GLU A 246 -31.30 3.64 19.19
CA GLU A 246 -30.27 4.64 19.50
C GLU A 246 -29.15 4.63 18.45
N PRO A 247 -29.45 4.95 17.18
CA PRO A 247 -28.56 4.74 16.04
C PRO A 247 -27.27 5.57 16.06
N ARG A 248 -27.15 6.55 16.97
CA ARG A 248 -25.91 7.31 17.16
C ARG A 248 -24.90 6.59 18.05
N GLU A 249 -25.37 5.79 19.00
CA GLU A 249 -24.51 4.97 19.85
C GLU A 249 -24.00 3.74 19.08
N ALA A 250 -24.78 3.28 18.09
CA ALA A 250 -24.40 2.26 17.12
C ALA A 250 -23.20 2.60 16.20
N LEU A 251 -22.81 3.88 16.13
CA LEU A 251 -21.79 4.41 15.21
C LEU A 251 -20.51 4.86 15.92
N ALA A 252 -20.46 4.72 17.26
CA ALA A 252 -19.33 5.11 18.11
C ALA A 252 -18.39 3.93 18.36
#